data_AF-A0A679F4Y0-F1
#
_entry.id   AF-A0A679F4Y0-F1
#
_cell.length_a   1.000
_cell.length_b   1.000
_cell.length_c   1.000
_cell.angle_alpha   90.00
_cell.angle_beta   90.00
_cell.angle_gamma   90.00
#
_symmetry.space_group_name_H-M   'P 1'
#
loop_
_entity.id
_entity.type
_entity.pdbx_description
1 polymer ?
#
loop_
_entity_poly.entity_id
_entity_poly.type
_entity_poly.pdbx_seq_one_letter_code
_entity_poly.pdbx_strand_id
1 'polypeptide(L)'
;MKNPKTYYKYKFKQRKLLKRNISKYNNLVINSSIFINDEISYNYIKFCLKQDKVSLNKKIIAELIIFEKSFAITLFNLIFFKNLIKFK
;
A
#
# COMPACT_ATOMS: atom_id res chain seq x y z
N MET A 1 -40.13 -8.19 10.74
CA MET A 1 -38.94 -9.07 10.62
C MET A 1 -38.22 -8.77 9.31
N LYS A 2 -36.90 -8.55 9.30
CA LYS A 2 -36.14 -8.33 8.04
C LYS A 2 -36.14 -9.63 7.23
N ASN A 3 -36.52 -9.57 5.96
CA ASN A 3 -36.55 -10.72 5.07
C ASN A 3 -35.13 -11.35 4.96
N PRO A 4 -34.91 -12.62 5.32
CA PRO A 4 -33.57 -13.21 5.40
C PRO A 4 -32.80 -13.11 4.08
N LYS A 5 -33.47 -13.20 2.93
CA LYS A 5 -32.86 -13.02 1.60
C LYS A 5 -32.24 -11.61 1.43
N THR A 6 -32.90 -10.57 1.92
CA THR A 6 -32.38 -9.18 1.82
C THR A 6 -31.22 -8.94 2.78
N TYR A 7 -31.26 -9.55 3.97
CA TYR A 7 -30.15 -9.51 4.93
C TYR A 7 -28.85 -10.08 4.33
N TYR A 8 -28.90 -11.29 3.74
CA TYR A 8 -27.71 -11.91 3.15
C TYR A 8 -27.17 -11.12 1.94
N LYS A 9 -28.06 -10.59 1.09
CA LYS A 9 -27.68 -9.71 -0.04
C LYS A 9 -26.94 -8.46 0.44
N TYR A 10 -27.44 -7.81 1.49
CA TYR A 10 -26.80 -6.65 2.09
C TYR A 10 -25.44 -7.00 2.70
N LYS A 11 -25.36 -8.08 3.49
CA LYS A 11 -24.12 -8.56 4.10
C LYS A 11 -23.03 -8.84 3.07
N PHE A 12 -23.38 -9.46 1.95
CA PHE A 12 -22.45 -9.71 0.85
C PHE A 12 -21.96 -8.42 0.19
N LYS A 13 -22.86 -7.47 -0.09
CA LYS A 13 -22.50 -6.14 -0.62
C LYS A 13 -21.53 -5.42 0.32
N GLN A 14 -21.80 -5.45 1.62
CA GLN A 14 -20.94 -4.80 2.62
C GLN A 14 -19.55 -5.41 2.70
N ARG A 15 -19.41 -6.74 2.63
CA ARG A 15 -18.09 -7.40 2.57
C ARG A 15 -17.27 -6.96 1.35
N LYS A 16 -17.91 -6.78 0.18
CA LYS A 16 -17.24 -6.27 -1.02
C LYS A 16 -16.82 -4.80 -0.85
N LEU A 17 -17.70 -3.97 -0.30
CA LEU A 17 -17.41 -2.56 -0.04
C LEU A 17 -16.28 -2.39 0.96
N LEU A 18 -16.28 -3.16 2.05
CA LEU A 18 -15.23 -3.14 3.05
C LEU A 18 -13.84 -3.41 2.44
N LYS A 19 -13.73 -4.45 1.60
CA LYS A 19 -12.47 -4.76 0.89
C LYS A 19 -12.00 -3.60 0.01
N ARG A 20 -12.92 -2.95 -0.71
CA ARG A 20 -12.62 -1.78 -1.55
C ARG A 20 -12.17 -0.58 -0.72
N ASN A 21 -12.84 -0.33 0.40
CA ASN A 21 -12.53 0.79 1.29
C ASN A 21 -11.15 0.60 1.95
N ILE A 22 -10.81 -0.61 2.40
CA ILE A 22 -9.47 -0.93 2.91
C ILE A 22 -8.42 -0.69 1.83
N SER A 23 -8.65 -1.15 0.60
CA SER A 23 -7.71 -0.91 -0.50
C SER A 23 -7.55 0.59 -0.82
N LYS A 24 -8.64 1.37 -0.75
CA LYS A 24 -8.61 2.81 -0.99
C LYS A 24 -7.86 3.53 0.13
N TYR A 25 -8.08 3.15 1.38
CA TYR A 25 -7.37 3.67 2.54
C TYR A 25 -5.86 3.43 2.43
N ASN A 26 -5.44 2.20 2.12
CA ASN A 26 -4.02 1.88 1.95
C ASN A 26 -3.37 2.70 0.83
N ASN A 27 -4.07 2.93 -0.30
CA ASN A 27 -3.57 3.81 -1.36
C ASN A 27 -3.40 5.25 -0.89
N LEU A 28 -4.34 5.78 -0.11
CA LEU A 28 -4.28 7.14 0.42
C LEU A 28 -3.06 7.32 1.33
N VAL A 29 -2.88 6.41 2.31
CA VAL A 29 -1.74 6.43 3.24
C VAL A 29 -0.41 6.39 2.50
N ILE A 30 -0.28 5.49 1.53
CA ILE A 30 0.93 5.34 0.74
C ILE A 30 1.21 6.63 -0.04
N ASN A 31 0.24 7.11 -0.80
CA ASN A 31 0.43 8.31 -1.62
C ASN A 31 0.75 9.53 -0.75
N SER A 32 0.05 9.73 0.37
CA SER A 32 0.31 10.88 1.26
C SER A 32 1.68 10.85 1.90
N SER A 33 2.21 9.67 2.22
CA SER A 33 3.55 9.54 2.81
C SER A 33 4.67 9.76 1.81
N ILE A 34 4.43 9.38 0.56
CA ILE A 34 5.39 9.45 -0.53
C ILE A 34 5.62 10.91 -0.97
N PHE A 35 4.60 11.77 -0.86
CA PHE A 35 4.76 13.22 -1.05
C PHE A 35 5.73 13.86 -0.05
N ILE A 36 6.07 13.24 1.08
CA ILE A 36 6.97 13.84 2.07
C ILE A 36 8.43 13.88 1.56
N ASN A 37 8.76 13.13 0.49
CA ASN A 37 10.10 13.13 -0.13
C ASN A 37 10.08 13.57 -1.62
N ASP A 38 8.96 14.10 -2.13
CA ASP A 38 8.72 14.73 -3.46
C ASP A 38 9.21 14.05 -4.77
N GLU A 39 10.01 12.99 -4.75
CA GLU A 39 10.71 12.52 -5.96
C GLU A 39 10.35 11.10 -6.40
N ILE A 40 9.69 10.31 -5.56
CA ILE A 40 9.49 8.88 -5.79
C ILE A 40 8.00 8.57 -5.86
N SER A 41 7.51 7.78 -6.81
CA SER A 41 6.10 7.33 -6.82
C SER A 41 5.95 5.93 -6.23
N TYR A 42 4.75 5.58 -5.72
CA TYR A 42 4.46 4.20 -5.30
C TYR A 42 4.71 3.18 -6.41
N ASN A 43 4.43 3.55 -7.67
CA ASN A 43 4.67 2.68 -8.82
C ASN A 43 6.16 2.35 -8.97
N TYR A 44 7.03 3.33 -8.74
CA TYR A 44 8.48 3.14 -8.76
C TYR A 44 8.95 2.23 -7.61
N ILE A 45 8.47 2.46 -6.38
CA ILE A 45 8.79 1.60 -5.22
C ILE A 45 8.36 0.15 -5.51
N LYS A 46 7.13 -0.03 -6.04
CA LYS A 46 6.61 -1.36 -6.41
C LYS A 46 7.44 -2.03 -7.50
N PHE A 47 7.91 -1.27 -8.49
CA PHE A 47 8.81 -1.77 -9.53
C PHE A 47 10.12 -2.28 -8.93
N CYS A 48 10.74 -1.48 -8.07
CA CYS A 48 12.01 -1.82 -7.42
C CYS A 48 11.89 -3.04 -6.50
N LEU A 49 10.83 -3.10 -5.69
CA LEU A 49 10.54 -4.25 -4.83
C LEU A 49 10.40 -5.56 -5.63
N LYS A 50 9.76 -5.49 -6.81
CA LYS A 50 9.66 -6.65 -7.72
C LYS A 50 11.03 -7.07 -8.26
N GLN A 51 11.87 -6.13 -8.67
CA GLN A 51 13.23 -6.44 -9.14
C GLN A 51 14.06 -7.13 -8.06
N ASP A 52 13.92 -6.68 -6.82
CA ASP A 52 14.60 -7.26 -5.66
C ASP A 52 13.95 -8.54 -5.12
N LYS A 53 12.93 -9.08 -5.81
CA LYS A 53 12.17 -10.27 -5.41
C LYS A 53 11.54 -10.16 -4.01
N VAL A 54 11.25 -8.93 -3.56
CA VAL A 54 10.60 -8.64 -2.29
C VAL A 54 9.09 -8.54 -2.50
N SER A 55 8.33 -9.44 -1.88
CA SER A 55 6.87 -9.48 -1.98
C SER A 55 6.19 -8.72 -0.84
N LEU A 56 6.20 -7.38 -0.89
CA LEU A 56 5.41 -6.55 0.02
C LEU A 56 4.07 -6.16 -0.61
N ASN A 57 2.98 -6.48 0.08
CA ASN A 57 1.65 -6.06 -0.35
C ASN A 57 1.34 -4.62 0.14
N LYS A 58 0.33 -3.99 -0.47
CA LYS A 58 -0.07 -2.61 -0.11
C LYS A 58 -0.47 -2.45 1.35
N LYS A 59 -1.02 -3.49 1.97
CA LYS A 59 -1.46 -3.44 3.38
C LYS A 59 -0.24 -3.30 4.29
N ILE A 60 0.77 -4.15 4.12
CA ILE A 60 2.00 -4.12 4.90
C ILE A 60 2.73 -2.79 4.69
N ILE A 61 2.82 -2.30 3.45
CA ILE A 61 3.46 -1.01 3.17
C ILE A 61 2.74 0.13 3.91
N ALA A 62 1.41 0.17 3.86
CA ALA A 62 0.64 1.18 4.60
C ALA A 62 0.80 1.05 6.13
N GLU A 63 0.84 -0.18 6.66
CA GLU A 63 1.07 -0.43 8.08
C GLU A 63 2.48 0.03 8.52
N LEU A 64 3.52 -0.27 7.74
CA LEU A 64 4.88 0.21 7.99
C LEU A 64 4.95 1.74 8.00
N ILE A 65 4.25 2.41 7.07
CA ILE A 65 4.20 3.88 7.03
C ILE A 65 3.55 4.46 8.30
N ILE A 66 2.48 3.83 8.79
CA ILE A 66 1.72 4.32 9.95
C ILE A 66 2.47 4.06 11.25
N PHE A 67 2.92 2.82 11.45
CA PHE A 67 3.44 2.35 12.73
C PHE A 67 4.97 2.44 12.84
N GLU A 68 5.68 2.35 11.71
CA GLU A 68 7.14 2.29 11.65
C GLU A 68 7.69 3.29 10.62
N LYS A 69 7.22 4.55 10.69
CA LYS A 69 7.52 5.59 9.69
C LYS A 69 9.00 5.71 9.36
N SER A 70 9.88 5.73 10.36
CA SER A 70 11.33 5.84 10.16
C SER A 70 11.89 4.65 9.38
N PHE A 71 11.48 3.43 9.71
CA PHE A 71 11.89 2.22 8.99
C PHE A 71 11.40 2.25 7.55
N ALA A 72 10.13 2.63 7.31
CA ALA A 72 9.57 2.76 5.98
C ALA A 72 10.38 3.74 5.10
N ILE A 73 10.75 4.90 5.65
CA ILE A 73 11.59 5.89 4.96
C ILE A 73 12.97 5.31 4.64
N THR A 74 13.64 4.69 5.62
CA THR A 74 14.97 4.09 5.41
C THR A 74 14.93 2.99 4.35
N LEU A 75 13.90 2.13 4.38
CA LEU A 75 13.69 1.08 3.38
C LEU A 75 13.52 1.67 1.98
N PHE A 76 12.67 2.69 1.82
CA PHE A 76 12.45 3.33 0.52
C PHE A 76 13.70 4.03 0.00
N ASN A 77 14.45 4.72 0.86
CA ASN A 77 15.71 5.34 0.49
C ASN A 77 16.74 4.29 0.04
N LEU A 78 16.88 3.19 0.80
CA LEU A 78 17.79 2.11 0.45
C LEU A 78 17.44 1.49 -0.91
N ILE A 79 16.16 1.24 -1.17
CA ILE A 79 15.67 0.74 -2.46
C ILE A 79 16.00 1.74 -3.58
N PHE A 80 15.78 3.03 -3.36
CA PHE A 80 16.07 4.07 -4.35
C PHE A 80 17.57 4.15 -4.67
N PHE A 81 18.42 4.30 -3.65
CA PHE A 81 19.87 4.39 -3.82
C PHE A 81 20.47 3.14 -4.48
N LYS A 82 20.04 1.95 -4.06
CA LYS A 82 20.49 0.68 -4.66
C LYS A 82 20.19 0.63 -6.15
N ASN A 83 19.02 1.10 -6.57
CA ASN A 83 18.64 1.08 -7.97
C ASN A 83 19.33 2.19 -8.78
N LEU A 84 19.60 3.36 -8.22
CA LEU A 84 20.45 4.37 -8.85
C LEU A 84 21.85 3.84 -9.19
N ILE A 85 22.44 3.05 -8.28
CA ILE A 85 23.79 2.48 -8.48
C ILE A 85 23.81 1.43 -9.62
N LYS A 86 22.72 0.68 -9.80
CA LYS A 86 22.61 -0.34 -10.87
C LYS A 86 22.48 0.24 -12.29
N PHE A 87 22.20 1.54 -12.43
CA PHE A 87 22.10 2.22 -13.73
C PHE A 87 23.42 2.88 -14.18
N LYS A 88 24.53 2.67 -13.45
CA LYS A 88 25.89 2.95 -13.93
C LYS A 88 26.53 1.68 -14.47
#